data_AF-A0A0Q6UFB4-F1
#
_entry.id   AF-A0A0Q6UFB4-F1
#
_cell.length_a   1.000
_cell.length_b   1.000
_cell.length_c   1.000
_cell.angle_alpha   90.00
_cell.angle_beta   90.00
_cell.angle_gamma   90.00
#
_symmetry.space_group_name_H-M   'P 1'
#
loop_
_entity.id
_entity.type
_entity.pdbx_description
1 polymer ?
#
loop_
_entity_poly.entity_id
_entity_poly.type
_entity_poly.pdbx_seq_one_letter_code
_entity_poly.pdbx_strand_id
1 'polypeptide(L)'
;MTEIFVKSFERTLDRLVAQSAAGRDFQAWTFDDRKSRRAAEQALADKGITARIRSAYKPLLCFFLEEVDLAGVDAIEIRYPVHPAAPENRFRLEAYPLAGLVKPASIAFLSRADENMVYDVTLVRAGKAENHRVLVPNWVHIDAVGETNLSPTGWLEWAGENEGRRLETDYEALFKAAISAVAAHSWSSEEPYFEELNIKVSYPAEDEPLSFGDEVISLREALHEDFYFSLLELFQRKSGRALGDRSLKPGQIVPEVVKSDTQVAVSISTRAFSTAFLDGADQEVDTAQEPLAARQIAGRLAEIGGETFIASARSGRTVSARYVRGSDLPVMISAGQHPNETTGIVGALRAAARLKEARRSAHFTISPLENPDGYAVHQRLRLDNPRHMHHAARYTALGDDLEYRTVENSGEHLNEKQIRLEAQVLSGAQLHVNLHGYPSHEWTRPLSGYVPRGFGMWTLPKGFFLIMRHHPNFEEHAEILLDRVTRHLGKIPGLLAFNDRQVALYEIHAGETGFRVINGFPCLSSVDDRHTVPMTLITEYPDETIYGDAFVAGHEAQMETVLSAYEAWQEIGAAKTA
;
A
#
# COMPACT_ATOMS: atom_id res chain seq x y z
N MET A 1 -4.39 -29.03 -1.46
CA MET A 1 -3.76 -28.20 -0.41
C MET A 1 -2.66 -29.02 0.21
N THR A 2 -1.45 -28.47 0.30
CA THR A 2 -0.30 -29.14 0.91
C THR A 2 0.18 -28.31 2.09
N GLU A 3 0.15 -28.86 3.30
CA GLU A 3 0.62 -28.18 4.50
C GLU A 3 2.16 -28.14 4.53
N ILE A 4 2.72 -26.96 4.81
CA ILE A 4 4.17 -26.72 4.93
C ILE A 4 4.57 -26.57 6.39
N PHE A 5 3.80 -25.82 7.17
CA PHE A 5 4.16 -25.46 8.53
C PHE A 5 2.94 -25.04 9.35
N VAL A 6 2.85 -25.48 10.60
CA VAL A 6 1.84 -25.03 11.56
C VAL A 6 2.49 -24.83 12.91
N LYS A 7 2.25 -23.67 13.54
CA LYS A 7 2.76 -23.40 14.89
C LYS A 7 1.87 -22.40 15.64
N SER A 8 1.70 -22.64 16.93
CA SER A 8 1.12 -21.67 17.88
C SER A 8 2.21 -21.14 18.81
N PHE A 9 2.01 -19.92 19.30
CA PHE A 9 2.97 -19.20 20.15
C PHE A 9 2.28 -18.77 21.45
N GLU A 10 3.02 -18.81 22.55
CA GLU A 10 2.58 -18.19 23.80
C GLU A 10 2.65 -16.67 23.66
N ARG A 11 1.58 -15.98 24.02
CA ARG A 11 1.50 -14.53 23.90
C ARG A 11 2.46 -13.84 24.88
N THR A 12 3.13 -12.77 24.42
CA THR A 12 4.09 -12.02 25.22
C THR A 12 3.46 -11.44 26.49
N LEU A 13 2.27 -10.84 26.38
CA LEU A 13 1.57 -10.27 27.54
C LEU A 13 1.23 -11.33 28.58
N ASP A 14 0.73 -12.50 28.15
CA ASP A 14 0.40 -13.61 29.07
C ASP A 14 1.65 -14.09 29.80
N ARG A 15 2.76 -14.23 29.06
CA ARG A 15 4.07 -14.59 29.62
C ARG A 15 4.56 -13.55 30.64
N LEU A 16 4.44 -12.25 30.34
CA LEU A 16 4.81 -11.17 31.27
C LEU A 16 3.95 -11.20 32.53
N VAL A 17 2.63 -11.36 32.40
CA VAL A 17 1.71 -11.46 33.54
C VAL A 17 2.00 -12.71 34.38
N ALA A 18 2.32 -13.85 33.77
CA ALA A 18 2.58 -15.10 34.46
C ALA A 18 3.93 -15.13 35.20
N GLN A 19 4.98 -14.55 34.60
CA GLN A 19 6.35 -14.60 35.14
C GLN A 19 6.66 -13.48 36.15
N SER A 20 5.82 -12.46 36.23
CA SER A 20 6.04 -11.34 37.15
C SER A 20 5.64 -11.71 38.59
N ALA A 21 6.47 -11.28 39.55
CA ALA A 21 6.26 -11.49 40.98
C ALA A 21 6.09 -10.14 41.70
N ALA A 22 5.31 -10.14 42.79
CA ALA A 22 5.05 -8.94 43.58
C ALA A 22 6.36 -8.25 44.01
N GLY A 23 6.38 -6.91 43.92
CA GLY A 23 7.54 -6.09 44.31
C GLY A 23 8.62 -5.90 43.24
N ARG A 24 8.39 -6.32 41.98
CA ARG A 24 9.27 -6.02 40.84
C ARG A 24 8.51 -5.26 39.77
N ASP A 25 8.50 -3.94 39.90
CA ASP A 25 7.92 -3.03 38.90
C ASP A 25 8.74 -3.05 37.59
N PHE A 26 8.11 -2.77 36.46
CA PHE A 26 8.80 -2.76 35.17
C PHE A 26 8.12 -1.90 34.10
N GLN A 27 8.86 -1.63 33.04
CA GLN A 27 8.34 -1.09 31.78
C GLN A 27 8.63 -2.08 30.67
N ALA A 28 7.71 -2.24 29.73
CA ALA A 28 7.90 -3.10 28.57
C ALA A 28 7.40 -2.43 27.30
N TRP A 29 7.96 -2.84 26.16
CA TRP A 29 7.50 -2.47 24.83
C TRP A 29 7.15 -3.77 24.10
N THR A 30 5.91 -3.89 23.62
CA THR A 30 5.41 -5.09 22.94
C THR A 30 4.66 -4.73 21.66
N PHE A 31 4.50 -5.72 20.77
CA PHE A 31 3.67 -5.61 19.57
C PHE A 31 2.24 -6.05 19.88
N ASP A 32 1.54 -5.31 20.74
CA ASP A 32 0.13 -5.56 21.06
C ASP A 32 -0.68 -4.28 20.87
N ASP A 33 -1.98 -4.40 20.60
CA ASP A 33 -2.88 -3.24 20.58
C ASP A 33 -2.99 -2.57 21.96
N ARG A 34 -3.47 -1.32 21.99
CA ARG A 34 -3.59 -0.55 23.23
C ARG A 34 -4.47 -1.26 24.28
N LYS A 35 -5.64 -1.77 23.88
CA LYS A 35 -6.62 -2.39 24.79
C LYS A 35 -6.01 -3.59 25.51
N SER A 36 -5.31 -4.43 24.76
CA SER A 36 -4.56 -5.58 25.21
C SER A 36 -3.46 -5.20 26.22
N ARG A 37 -2.64 -4.19 25.89
CA ARG A 37 -1.61 -3.69 26.82
C ARG A 37 -2.22 -3.21 28.15
N ARG A 38 -3.30 -2.44 28.10
CA ARG A 38 -4.02 -1.96 29.30
C ARG A 38 -4.60 -3.08 30.15
N ALA A 39 -5.17 -4.10 29.50
CA ALA A 39 -5.69 -5.26 30.21
C ALA A 39 -4.58 -6.02 30.96
N ALA A 40 -3.40 -6.18 30.34
CA ALA A 40 -2.25 -6.79 30.98
C ALA A 40 -1.70 -5.95 32.15
N GLU A 41 -1.62 -4.62 31.99
CA GLU A 41 -1.26 -3.71 33.08
C GLU A 41 -2.22 -3.84 34.27
N GLN A 42 -3.53 -3.90 34.02
CA GLN A 42 -4.52 -4.10 35.09
C GLN A 42 -4.34 -5.46 35.78
N ALA A 43 -4.14 -6.54 35.03
CA ALA A 43 -3.89 -7.87 35.59
C ALA A 43 -2.61 -7.93 36.45
N LEU A 44 -1.60 -7.11 36.12
CA LEU A 44 -0.39 -6.94 36.93
C LEU A 44 -0.66 -6.10 38.18
N ALA A 45 -1.44 -5.03 38.06
CA ALA A 45 -1.86 -4.20 39.19
C ALA A 45 -2.66 -5.00 40.23
N ASP A 46 -3.54 -5.90 39.78
CA ASP A 46 -4.29 -6.83 40.64
C ASP A 46 -3.37 -7.79 41.42
N LYS A 47 -2.14 -8.01 40.94
CA LYS A 47 -1.07 -8.76 41.63
C LYS A 47 -0.14 -7.86 42.47
N GLY A 48 -0.44 -6.57 42.58
CA GLY A 48 0.38 -5.59 43.31
C GLY A 48 1.69 -5.22 42.59
N ILE A 49 1.71 -5.28 41.25
CA ILE A 49 2.87 -4.96 40.41
C ILE A 49 2.56 -3.70 39.62
N THR A 50 3.42 -2.69 39.71
CA THR A 50 3.29 -1.49 38.87
C THR A 50 4.03 -1.74 37.57
N ALA A 51 3.31 -1.84 36.47
CA ALA A 51 3.88 -2.03 35.15
C ALA A 51 3.36 -1.00 34.14
N ARG A 52 4.23 -0.58 33.22
CA ARG A 52 3.85 0.24 32.06
C ARG A 52 4.24 -0.48 30.77
N ILE A 53 3.26 -0.89 29.98
CA ILE A 53 3.45 -1.63 28.74
C ILE A 53 3.09 -0.71 27.57
N ARG A 54 4.10 -0.35 26.78
CA ARG A 54 4.03 0.56 25.64
C ARG A 54 4.11 -0.19 24.31
N SER A 55 3.84 0.54 23.24
CA SER A 55 3.99 0.00 21.88
C SER A 55 5.45 -0.08 21.48
N ALA A 56 5.90 -1.25 21.05
CA ALA A 56 7.11 -1.38 20.25
C ALA A 56 6.91 -0.85 18.82
N TYR A 57 5.66 -0.86 18.33
CA TYR A 57 5.28 -0.32 17.02
C TYR A 57 4.85 1.14 17.12
N LYS A 58 5.53 2.04 16.41
CA LYS A 58 5.29 3.50 16.42
C LYS A 58 5.26 4.11 17.84
N PRO A 59 6.34 3.96 18.64
CA PRO A 59 6.36 4.37 20.05
C PRO A 59 6.12 5.87 20.25
N LEU A 60 6.63 6.73 19.37
CA LEU A 60 6.40 8.18 19.45
C LEU A 60 4.94 8.54 19.24
N LEU A 61 4.30 7.98 18.20
CA LEU A 61 2.89 8.23 17.94
C LEU A 61 2.04 7.74 19.11
N CYS A 62 2.29 6.53 19.60
CA CYS A 62 1.56 5.98 20.76
C CYS A 62 1.78 6.81 22.02
N PHE A 63 2.97 7.38 22.24
CA PHE A 63 3.22 8.30 23.35
C PHE A 63 2.28 9.51 23.30
N PHE A 64 2.14 10.16 22.13
CA PHE A 64 1.21 11.28 21.97
C PHE A 64 -0.26 10.89 22.15
N LEU A 65 -0.64 9.69 21.70
CA LEU A 65 -2.02 9.21 21.82
C LEU A 65 -2.38 8.73 23.25
N GLU A 66 -1.40 8.37 24.07
CA GLU A 66 -1.64 7.66 25.34
C GLU A 66 -1.12 8.38 26.59
N GLU A 67 -0.16 9.29 26.45
CA GLU A 67 0.58 9.89 27.57
C GLU A 67 0.58 11.42 27.55
N VAL A 68 0.26 12.04 26.41
CA VAL A 68 0.29 13.50 26.26
C VAL A 68 -1.12 14.09 26.31
N ASP A 69 -1.33 15.04 27.22
CA ASP A 69 -2.47 15.95 27.14
C ASP A 69 -2.12 17.13 26.21
N LEU A 70 -2.81 17.28 25.09
CA LEU A 70 -2.55 18.37 24.13
C LEU A 70 -3.18 19.72 24.54
N ALA A 71 -3.95 19.78 25.63
CA ALA A 71 -4.64 21.01 26.03
C ALA A 71 -3.67 22.17 26.32
N GLY A 72 -3.73 23.22 25.50
CA GLY A 72 -2.88 24.41 25.63
C GLY A 72 -1.42 24.20 25.21
N VAL A 73 -1.10 23.13 24.46
CA VAL A 73 0.17 23.03 23.74
C VAL A 73 0.10 23.95 22.52
N ASP A 74 1.05 24.89 22.44
CA ASP A 74 1.17 25.84 21.34
C ASP A 74 2.21 25.37 20.29
N ALA A 75 3.28 24.70 20.75
CA ALA A 75 4.37 24.22 19.90
C ALA A 75 4.99 22.93 20.45
N ILE A 76 5.50 22.10 19.54
CA ILE A 76 6.13 20.81 19.79
C ILE A 76 7.46 20.76 19.02
N GLU A 77 8.56 20.46 19.72
CA GLU A 77 9.84 20.10 19.09
C GLU A 77 10.13 18.62 19.34
N ILE A 78 10.46 17.88 18.29
CA ILE A 78 10.82 16.47 18.35
C ILE A 78 12.23 16.29 17.79
N ARG A 79 13.15 15.83 18.65
CA ARG A 79 14.50 15.44 18.23
C ARG A 79 14.53 13.93 18.01
N TYR A 80 14.59 13.50 16.76
CA TYR A 80 14.47 12.09 16.37
C TYR A 80 15.85 11.40 16.23
N PRO A 81 15.94 10.09 16.56
CA PRO A 81 17.19 9.35 16.44
C PRO A 81 17.64 9.20 14.98
N VAL A 82 18.96 9.12 14.77
CA VAL A 82 19.59 8.79 13.49
C VAL A 82 20.54 7.63 13.73
N HIS A 83 20.54 6.64 12.84
CA HIS A 83 21.36 5.44 13.00
C HIS A 83 21.97 4.99 11.66
N PRO A 84 23.25 4.59 11.59
CA PRO A 84 23.94 4.24 10.34
C PRO A 84 23.28 3.12 9.52
N ALA A 85 22.55 2.21 10.19
CA ALA A 85 21.83 1.11 9.56
C ALA A 85 20.41 1.45 9.06
N ALA A 86 20.06 2.74 8.93
CA ALA A 86 18.77 3.19 8.41
C ALA A 86 18.90 4.54 7.66
N PRO A 87 17.96 4.88 6.76
CA PRO A 87 17.89 6.22 6.17
C PRO A 87 17.78 7.30 7.26
N GLU A 88 18.47 8.43 7.07
CA GLU A 88 18.55 9.51 8.05
C GLU A 88 17.17 10.05 8.46
N ASN A 89 16.22 10.13 7.53
CA ASN A 89 14.87 10.62 7.77
C ASN A 89 13.89 9.55 8.28
N ARG A 90 14.31 8.29 8.48
CA ARG A 90 13.42 7.19 8.84
C ARG A 90 12.53 7.51 10.03
N PHE A 91 13.12 7.91 11.17
CA PHE A 91 12.40 8.13 12.42
C PHE A 91 11.51 9.39 12.40
N ARG A 92 11.81 10.33 11.51
CA ARG A 92 10.90 11.43 11.18
C ARG A 92 9.66 10.90 10.45
N LEU A 93 9.85 10.01 9.47
CA LEU A 93 8.79 9.37 8.71
C LEU A 93 7.90 8.49 9.60
N GLU A 94 8.47 7.70 10.53
CA GLU A 94 7.68 6.85 11.45
C GLU A 94 6.73 7.66 12.36
N ALA A 95 6.97 8.97 12.52
CA ALA A 95 6.12 9.87 13.29
C ALA A 95 4.84 10.26 12.54
N TYR A 96 4.68 9.89 11.27
CA TYR A 96 3.45 10.13 10.54
C TYR A 96 2.25 9.42 11.20
N PRO A 97 1.04 10.02 11.26
CA PRO A 97 0.63 11.35 10.77
C PRO A 97 0.67 12.44 11.87
N LEU A 98 1.56 12.36 12.87
CA LEU A 98 1.49 13.15 14.12
C LEU A 98 1.26 14.66 13.92
N ALA A 99 1.91 15.28 12.93
CA ALA A 99 1.71 16.70 12.60
C ALA A 99 0.26 17.08 12.25
N GLY A 100 -0.52 16.14 11.72
CA GLY A 100 -1.96 16.31 11.48
C GLY A 100 -2.79 16.18 12.77
N LEU A 101 -2.39 15.28 13.67
CA LEU A 101 -3.10 14.97 14.92
C LEU A 101 -2.93 16.04 16.00
N VAL A 102 -1.79 16.73 16.03
CA VAL A 102 -1.48 17.72 17.08
C VAL A 102 -1.99 19.13 16.76
N LYS A 103 -2.65 19.33 15.62
CA LYS A 103 -3.21 20.64 15.26
C LYS A 103 -4.19 21.11 16.34
N PRO A 104 -4.18 22.42 16.70
CA PRO A 104 -3.50 23.52 16.02
C PRO A 104 -2.04 23.76 16.43
N ALA A 105 -1.45 22.95 17.33
CA ALA A 105 -0.07 23.12 17.75
C ALA A 105 0.88 22.99 16.56
N SER A 106 1.92 23.83 16.52
CA SER A 106 3.00 23.66 15.55
C SER A 106 3.92 22.50 15.96
N ILE A 107 4.50 21.81 14.98
CA ILE A 107 5.43 20.71 15.22
C ILE A 107 6.69 20.88 14.36
N ALA A 108 7.85 20.67 14.96
CA ALA A 108 9.14 20.69 14.29
C ALA A 108 9.92 19.40 14.56
N PHE A 109 10.56 18.86 13.53
CA PHE A 109 11.41 17.69 13.62
C PHE A 109 12.86 18.07 13.40
N LEU A 110 13.74 17.64 14.29
CA LEU A 110 15.18 17.87 14.23
C LEU A 110 15.92 16.54 14.39
N SER A 111 16.97 16.29 13.61
CA SER A 111 17.81 15.13 13.85
C SER A 111 18.62 15.30 15.15
N ARG A 112 18.82 14.18 15.86
CA ARG A 112 19.81 14.10 16.94
C ARG A 112 21.22 14.03 16.35
N ALA A 113 22.20 14.49 17.12
CA ALA A 113 23.62 14.36 16.79
C ALA A 113 24.26 13.08 17.34
N ASP A 114 23.57 12.36 18.24
CA ASP A 114 24.02 11.08 18.80
C ASP A 114 23.17 9.93 18.24
N GLU A 115 23.65 8.69 18.44
CA GLU A 115 22.98 7.48 17.98
C GLU A 115 22.03 6.88 19.05
N ASN A 116 21.63 7.68 20.05
CA ASN A 116 20.75 7.19 21.12
C ASN A 116 19.35 6.92 20.56
N MET A 117 18.81 5.74 20.83
CA MET A 117 17.51 5.28 20.32
C MET A 117 16.32 5.83 21.11
N VAL A 118 16.18 7.16 21.07
CA VAL A 118 15.22 7.92 21.87
C VAL A 118 14.76 9.16 21.12
N TYR A 119 13.48 9.50 21.20
CA TYR A 119 13.01 10.84 20.86
C TYR A 119 13.12 11.74 22.09
N ASP A 120 13.69 12.93 21.96
CA ASP A 120 13.45 14.01 22.93
C ASP A 120 12.26 14.83 22.43
N VAL A 121 11.25 14.98 23.29
CA VAL A 121 10.02 15.70 22.97
C VAL A 121 9.91 16.90 23.90
N THR A 122 9.79 18.09 23.33
CA THR A 122 9.56 19.33 24.06
C THR A 122 8.17 19.85 23.72
N LEU A 123 7.29 19.93 24.72
CA LEU A 123 5.97 20.55 24.61
C LEU A 123 6.03 21.97 25.17
N VAL A 124 5.52 22.95 24.45
CA VAL A 124 5.49 24.36 24.89
C VAL A 124 4.05 24.79 25.17
N ARG A 125 3.78 25.26 26.39
CA ARG A 125 2.48 25.78 26.83
C ARG A 125 2.63 27.16 27.44
N ALA A 126 2.01 28.18 26.86
CA ALA A 126 2.09 29.56 27.38
C ALA A 126 3.54 30.01 27.69
N GLY A 127 4.48 29.61 26.83
CA GLY A 127 5.91 29.93 26.95
C GLY A 127 6.71 29.05 27.93
N LYS A 128 6.12 28.03 28.55
CA LYS A 128 6.82 27.04 29.41
C LYS A 128 7.09 25.76 28.64
N ALA A 129 8.31 25.24 28.76
CA ALA A 129 8.72 23.97 28.15
C ALA A 129 8.58 22.80 29.13
N GLU A 130 7.99 21.72 28.64
CA GLU A 130 7.87 20.40 29.29
C GLU A 130 8.62 19.38 28.43
N ASN A 131 9.57 18.65 29.03
CA ASN A 131 10.46 17.74 28.29
C ASN A 131 10.16 16.29 28.63
N HIS A 132 10.07 15.45 27.60
CA HIS A 132 9.90 14.01 27.72
C HIS A 132 10.95 13.26 26.89
N ARG A 133 11.23 12.02 27.27
CA ARG A 133 12.06 11.09 26.50
C ARG A 133 11.24 9.86 26.15
N VAL A 134 11.20 9.49 24.88
CA VAL A 134 10.46 8.33 24.38
C VAL A 134 11.44 7.33 23.81
N LEU A 135 11.65 6.21 24.51
CA LEU A 135 12.50 5.12 24.04
C LEU A 135 11.95 4.51 22.74
N VAL A 136 12.84 4.15 21.82
CA VAL A 136 12.52 3.59 20.50
C VAL A 136 13.25 2.25 20.33
N PRO A 137 12.80 1.17 21.00
CA PRO A 137 13.56 -0.06 21.01
C PRO A 137 13.68 -0.65 19.60
N ASN A 138 14.92 -0.67 19.09
CA ASN A 138 15.26 -1.24 17.81
C ASN A 138 16.50 -2.12 18.00
N TRP A 139 16.69 -3.07 17.10
CA TRP A 139 17.87 -3.90 17.07
C TRP A 139 18.35 -4.08 15.62
N VAL A 140 19.67 -4.20 15.46
CA VAL A 140 20.30 -4.50 14.18
C VAL A 140 20.32 -6.02 14.01
N HIS A 141 19.81 -6.50 12.88
CA HIS A 141 19.78 -7.92 12.52
C HIS A 141 19.97 -8.14 11.03
N ILE A 142 20.22 -9.39 10.65
CA ILE A 142 20.33 -9.82 9.25
C ILE A 142 19.09 -10.64 8.91
N ASP A 143 18.40 -10.29 7.83
CA ASP A 143 17.19 -11.00 7.39
C ASP A 143 17.50 -12.28 6.59
N ALA A 144 16.43 -12.95 6.13
CA ALA A 144 16.54 -14.20 5.38
C ALA A 144 17.23 -14.04 4.00
N VAL A 145 17.32 -12.81 3.48
CA VAL A 145 18.03 -12.51 2.22
C VAL A 145 19.45 -11.98 2.41
N GLY A 146 19.89 -11.83 3.67
CA GLY A 146 21.24 -11.43 4.01
C GLY A 146 21.42 -9.91 4.13
N GLU A 147 20.33 -9.15 4.10
CA GLU A 147 20.36 -7.69 4.23
C GLU A 147 20.38 -7.28 5.71
N THR A 148 21.13 -6.22 6.01
CA THR A 148 21.18 -5.65 7.36
C THR A 148 20.00 -4.71 7.56
N ASN A 149 19.20 -4.96 8.60
CA ASN A 149 18.06 -4.12 8.94
C ASN A 149 18.17 -3.64 10.39
N LEU A 150 17.70 -2.41 10.62
CA LEU A 150 17.40 -1.90 11.95
C LEU A 150 15.89 -1.99 12.15
N SER A 151 15.38 -2.83 13.03
CA SER A 151 13.92 -3.06 13.16
C SER A 151 13.43 -2.78 14.58
N PRO A 152 12.20 -2.28 14.77
CA PRO A 152 11.60 -2.22 16.10
C PRO A 152 11.56 -3.61 16.74
N THR A 153 11.70 -3.67 18.06
CA THR A 153 11.74 -4.94 18.79
C THR A 153 11.08 -4.79 20.16
N GLY A 154 10.66 -5.89 20.77
CA GLY A 154 10.22 -5.84 22.16
C GLY A 154 11.35 -5.48 23.12
N TRP A 155 11.00 -4.85 24.23
CA TRP A 155 11.95 -4.38 25.24
C TRP A 155 11.39 -4.54 26.64
N LEU A 156 12.27 -4.76 27.62
CA LEU A 156 11.91 -4.92 29.03
C LEU A 156 12.93 -4.22 29.93
N GLU A 157 12.43 -3.38 30.83
CA GLU A 157 13.20 -2.62 31.81
C GLU A 157 12.62 -2.85 33.20
N TRP A 158 13.34 -3.55 34.08
CA TRP A 158 12.94 -3.72 35.46
C TRP A 158 13.33 -2.50 36.29
N ALA A 159 12.48 -2.13 37.26
CA ALA A 159 12.79 -1.07 38.20
C ALA A 159 14.07 -1.41 39.00
N GLY A 160 15.00 -0.46 39.06
CA GLY A 160 16.28 -0.61 39.75
C GLY A 160 17.38 -1.30 38.95
N GLU A 161 17.10 -1.79 37.73
CA GLU A 161 18.13 -2.20 36.76
C GLU A 161 18.53 -0.98 35.91
N ASN A 162 19.83 -0.82 35.67
CA ASN A 162 20.37 0.35 34.94
C ASN A 162 20.24 0.24 33.42
N GLU A 163 19.94 -0.95 32.88
CA GLU A 163 19.87 -1.22 31.45
C GLU A 163 18.69 -2.15 31.12
N GLY A 164 17.86 -1.74 30.17
CA GLY A 164 16.85 -2.61 29.59
C GLY A 164 17.44 -3.69 28.70
N ARG A 165 16.62 -4.68 28.36
CA ARG A 165 17.01 -5.79 27.47
C ARG A 165 15.96 -6.05 26.41
N ARG A 166 16.43 -6.54 25.25
CA ARG A 166 15.55 -7.04 24.20
C ARG A 166 14.65 -8.15 24.72
N LEU A 167 13.36 -8.05 24.40
CA LEU A 167 12.33 -9.05 24.66
C LEU A 167 11.81 -9.53 23.30
N GLU A 168 12.20 -10.73 22.87
CA GLU A 168 11.60 -11.31 21.66
C GLU A 168 10.11 -11.57 21.91
N THR A 169 9.27 -10.86 21.16
CA THR A 169 7.81 -10.98 21.25
C THR A 169 7.29 -12.16 20.43
N ASP A 170 6.06 -12.59 20.72
CA ASP A 170 5.32 -13.58 19.93
C ASP A 170 5.13 -13.15 18.47
N TYR A 171 4.96 -11.84 18.22
CA TYR A 171 4.89 -11.24 16.88
C TYR A 171 6.18 -11.49 16.09
N GLU A 172 7.34 -11.15 16.68
CA GLU A 172 8.66 -11.38 16.07
C GLU A 172 8.95 -12.88 15.88
N ALA A 173 8.65 -13.69 16.91
CA ALA A 173 8.88 -15.13 16.87
C ALA A 173 8.02 -15.85 15.82
N LEU A 174 6.77 -15.41 15.65
CA LEU A 174 5.85 -15.91 14.64
C LEU A 174 6.38 -15.63 13.24
N PHE A 175 6.70 -14.38 12.95
CA PHE A 175 7.25 -13.97 11.65
C PHE A 175 8.53 -14.74 11.32
N LYS A 176 9.50 -14.76 12.24
CA LYS A 176 10.78 -15.46 12.04
C LYS A 176 10.60 -16.95 11.77
N ALA A 177 9.71 -17.62 12.51
CA ALA A 177 9.46 -19.05 12.33
C ALA A 177 8.81 -19.34 10.97
N ALA A 178 7.86 -18.51 10.54
CA ALA A 178 7.19 -18.65 9.26
C ALA A 178 8.14 -18.42 8.07
N ILE A 179 8.93 -17.34 8.07
CA ILE A 179 9.95 -17.08 7.04
C ILE A 179 10.95 -18.24 6.98
N SER A 180 11.43 -18.73 8.13
CA SER A 180 12.37 -19.85 8.20
C SER A 180 11.77 -21.14 7.63
N ALA A 181 10.48 -21.39 7.87
CA ALA A 181 9.80 -22.57 7.35
C ALA A 181 9.67 -22.55 5.82
N VAL A 182 9.34 -21.40 5.22
CA VAL A 182 9.32 -21.25 3.75
C VAL A 182 10.74 -21.37 3.17
N ALA A 183 11.74 -20.75 3.81
CA ALA A 183 13.14 -20.83 3.39
C ALA A 183 13.67 -22.28 3.36
N ALA A 184 13.28 -23.08 4.35
CA ALA A 184 13.69 -24.48 4.49
C ALA A 184 12.87 -25.45 3.63
N HIS A 185 11.74 -25.01 3.06
CA HIS A 185 10.90 -25.87 2.23
C HIS A 185 11.58 -26.20 0.89
N SER A 186 11.45 -27.46 0.46
CA SER A 186 12.04 -27.93 -0.80
C SER A 186 11.16 -27.59 -1.99
N TRP A 187 11.27 -26.35 -2.48
CA TRP A 187 10.60 -25.87 -3.68
C TRP A 187 11.16 -26.51 -4.97
N SER A 188 10.38 -26.50 -6.05
CA SER A 188 10.86 -26.84 -7.39
C SER A 188 12.06 -25.96 -7.81
N SER A 189 12.78 -26.43 -8.83
CA SER A 189 13.87 -25.68 -9.47
C SER A 189 13.38 -24.68 -10.51
N GLU A 190 12.11 -24.75 -10.91
CA GLU A 190 11.52 -23.95 -11.98
C GLU A 190 10.34 -23.12 -11.47
N GLU A 191 10.21 -21.90 -11.98
CA GLU A 191 9.11 -20.98 -11.74
C GLU A 191 7.91 -21.30 -12.67
N PRO A 192 6.67 -21.12 -12.20
CA PRO A 192 6.27 -20.79 -10.83
C PRO A 192 6.47 -21.96 -9.84
N TYR A 193 6.83 -21.63 -8.59
CA TYR A 193 7.09 -22.64 -7.55
C TYR A 193 5.79 -23.20 -6.95
N PHE A 194 4.70 -22.44 -7.01
CA PHE A 194 3.38 -22.77 -6.49
C PHE A 194 2.29 -21.99 -7.24
N GLU A 195 1.05 -22.43 -7.11
CA GLU A 195 -0.12 -21.63 -7.55
C GLU A 195 -0.40 -20.53 -6.51
N GLU A 196 -0.80 -20.91 -5.29
CA GLU A 196 -0.90 -20.00 -4.14
C GLU A 196 -0.09 -20.55 -2.95
N LEU A 197 0.80 -19.73 -2.39
CA LEU A 197 1.39 -19.90 -1.07
C LEU A 197 0.58 -19.08 -0.07
N ASN A 198 -0.23 -19.75 0.73
CA ASN A 198 -1.04 -19.13 1.75
C ASN A 198 -0.33 -19.13 3.11
N ILE A 199 -0.33 -17.97 3.77
CA ILE A 199 0.20 -17.76 5.13
C ILE A 199 -0.96 -17.28 6.00
N LYS A 200 -1.72 -18.22 6.57
CA LYS A 200 -2.83 -17.90 7.46
C LYS A 200 -2.32 -17.62 8.86
N VAL A 201 -2.57 -16.42 9.37
CA VAL A 201 -2.17 -15.99 10.71
C VAL A 201 -3.40 -15.62 11.51
N SER A 202 -3.47 -16.08 12.75
CA SER A 202 -4.41 -15.59 13.75
C SER A 202 -3.62 -14.75 14.74
N TYR A 203 -4.00 -13.47 14.90
CA TYR A 203 -3.29 -12.53 15.77
C TYR A 203 -4.25 -11.67 16.61
N PRO A 204 -4.05 -11.56 17.94
CA PRO A 204 -4.98 -10.89 18.84
C PRO A 204 -4.68 -9.39 18.95
N ALA A 205 -4.81 -8.68 17.83
CA ALA A 205 -4.65 -7.23 17.77
C ALA A 205 -5.83 -6.56 17.05
N GLU A 206 -6.40 -5.55 17.69
CA GLU A 206 -7.33 -4.61 17.07
C GLU A 206 -6.59 -3.57 16.22
N ASP A 207 -7.24 -3.11 15.16
CA ASP A 207 -6.79 -1.93 14.42
C ASP A 207 -7.26 -0.68 15.18
N GLU A 208 -6.42 0.35 15.25
CA GLU A 208 -6.75 1.63 15.89
C GLU A 208 -6.83 2.74 14.84
N PRO A 209 -8.04 3.08 14.34
CA PRO A 209 -8.23 4.24 13.48
C PRO A 209 -7.82 5.52 14.20
N LEU A 210 -7.07 6.37 13.50
CA LEU A 210 -6.64 7.67 14.01
C LEU A 210 -7.69 8.72 13.64
N SER A 211 -7.78 9.79 14.43
CA SER A 211 -8.69 10.91 14.15
C SER A 211 -8.17 11.82 13.03
N PHE A 212 -7.55 11.24 11.99
CA PHE A 212 -6.93 11.95 10.89
C PHE A 212 -6.98 11.11 9.60
N GLY A 213 -7.72 11.57 8.59
CA GLY A 213 -7.82 10.89 7.29
C GLY A 213 -8.27 9.43 7.41
N ASP A 214 -7.67 8.56 6.60
CA ASP A 214 -7.84 7.10 6.64
C ASP A 214 -6.70 6.41 7.43
N GLU A 215 -5.96 7.16 8.24
CA GLU A 215 -4.82 6.64 8.99
C GLU A 215 -5.23 5.66 10.08
N VAL A 216 -4.48 4.57 10.20
CA VAL A 216 -4.75 3.49 11.13
C VAL A 216 -3.45 2.90 11.66
N ILE A 217 -3.42 2.56 12.95
CA ILE A 217 -2.35 1.73 13.51
C ILE A 217 -2.83 0.28 13.44
N SER A 218 -2.22 -0.51 12.57
CA SER A 218 -2.58 -1.92 12.36
C SER A 218 -1.36 -2.83 12.38
N LEU A 219 -1.25 -3.63 13.45
CA LEU A 219 -0.23 -4.68 13.53
C LEU A 219 -0.51 -5.82 12.54
N ARG A 220 -1.78 -6.07 12.21
CA ARG A 220 -2.15 -7.16 11.30
C ARG A 220 -1.83 -6.83 9.85
N GLU A 221 -2.06 -5.58 9.45
CA GLU A 221 -1.65 -5.07 8.14
C GLU A 221 -0.13 -5.02 8.02
N ALA A 222 0.57 -4.45 9.02
CA ALA A 222 2.02 -4.43 9.04
C ALA A 222 2.62 -5.84 8.92
N LEU A 223 2.01 -6.85 9.56
CA LEU A 223 2.43 -8.25 9.44
C LEU A 223 2.14 -8.85 8.06
N HIS A 224 1.00 -8.51 7.46
CA HIS A 224 0.66 -8.90 6.09
C HIS A 224 1.72 -8.40 5.11
N GLU A 225 2.04 -7.11 5.20
CA GLU A 225 3.03 -6.44 4.35
C GLU A 225 4.45 -6.98 4.58
N ASP A 226 4.84 -7.20 5.85
CA ASP A 226 6.11 -7.86 6.18
C ASP A 226 6.20 -9.25 5.56
N PHE A 227 5.16 -10.08 5.67
CA PHE A 227 5.16 -11.40 5.05
C PHE A 227 5.26 -11.35 3.54
N TYR A 228 4.42 -10.53 2.90
CA TYR A 228 4.33 -10.49 1.45
C TYR A 228 5.69 -10.16 0.84
N PHE A 229 6.28 -9.02 1.22
CA PHE A 229 7.51 -8.55 0.61
C PHE A 229 8.75 -9.34 1.06
N SER A 230 8.81 -9.82 2.31
CA SER A 230 9.97 -10.63 2.74
C SER A 230 10.00 -11.99 2.05
N LEU A 231 8.84 -12.58 1.77
CA LEU A 231 8.76 -13.81 0.98
C LEU A 231 9.05 -13.54 -0.50
N LEU A 232 8.60 -12.43 -1.05
CA LEU A 232 8.95 -12.02 -2.42
C LEU A 232 10.48 -11.90 -2.57
N GLU A 233 11.15 -11.20 -1.65
CA GLU A 233 12.60 -11.06 -1.59
C GLU A 233 13.31 -12.42 -1.46
N LEU A 234 12.78 -13.32 -0.63
CA LEU A 234 13.29 -14.67 -0.46
C LEU A 234 13.25 -15.47 -1.77
N PHE A 235 12.16 -15.36 -2.54
CA PHE A 235 12.07 -16.03 -3.84
C PHE A 235 12.93 -15.37 -4.91
N GLN A 236 13.15 -14.04 -4.87
CA GLN A 236 14.16 -13.37 -5.70
C GLN A 236 15.54 -13.96 -5.48
N ARG A 237 15.96 -14.05 -4.21
CA ARG A 237 17.24 -14.65 -3.84
C ARG A 237 17.33 -16.12 -4.26
N LYS A 238 16.29 -16.92 -4.05
CA LYS A 238 16.24 -18.33 -4.48
C LYS A 238 16.43 -18.47 -5.99
N SER A 239 15.85 -17.55 -6.77
CA SER A 239 15.95 -17.55 -8.23
C SER A 239 17.27 -16.98 -8.77
N GLY A 240 18.16 -16.48 -7.90
CA GLY A 240 19.40 -15.83 -8.29
C GLY A 240 19.24 -14.42 -8.86
N ARG A 241 18.06 -13.80 -8.72
CA ARG A 241 17.78 -12.42 -9.16
C ARG A 241 18.17 -11.40 -8.09
N ALA A 242 18.42 -10.17 -8.53
CA ALA A 242 18.60 -9.04 -7.63
C ALA A 242 17.30 -8.72 -6.88
N LEU A 243 17.41 -8.15 -5.68
CA LEU A 243 16.24 -7.68 -4.94
C LEU A 243 15.54 -6.57 -5.73
N GLY A 244 14.21 -6.62 -5.80
CA GLY A 244 13.39 -5.69 -6.59
C GLY A 244 13.25 -6.04 -8.07
N ASP A 245 13.82 -7.15 -8.54
CA ASP A 245 13.60 -7.63 -9.92
C ASP A 245 12.12 -7.99 -10.13
N ARG A 246 11.49 -7.32 -11.09
CA ARG A 246 10.05 -7.43 -11.40
C ARG A 246 9.71 -8.57 -12.38
N SER A 247 10.70 -9.34 -12.83
CA SER A 247 10.52 -10.49 -13.72
C SER A 247 10.28 -11.81 -12.99
N LEU A 248 10.42 -11.82 -11.66
CA LEU A 248 10.20 -12.99 -10.80
C LEU A 248 8.75 -13.48 -10.92
N LYS A 249 8.57 -14.78 -11.12
CA LYS A 249 7.24 -15.41 -11.19
C LYS A 249 7.11 -16.53 -10.16
N PRO A 250 7.05 -16.25 -8.84
CA PRO A 250 7.06 -17.32 -7.84
C PRO A 250 5.73 -18.08 -7.73
N GLY A 251 4.62 -17.48 -8.16
CA GLY A 251 3.25 -17.83 -7.80
C GLY A 251 2.62 -16.77 -6.88
N GLN A 252 1.35 -16.92 -6.48
CA GLN A 252 0.70 -15.98 -5.57
C GLN A 252 1.15 -16.18 -4.12
N ILE A 253 1.71 -15.14 -3.51
CA ILE A 253 2.01 -15.13 -2.07
C ILE A 253 0.85 -14.41 -1.37
N VAL A 254 0.12 -15.10 -0.50
CA VAL A 254 -1.08 -14.56 0.14
C VAL A 254 -1.02 -14.71 1.66
N PRO A 255 -0.57 -13.67 2.38
CA PRO A 255 -0.76 -13.55 3.81
C PRO A 255 -2.23 -13.29 4.14
N GLU A 256 -2.86 -14.17 4.91
CA GLU A 256 -4.22 -14.03 5.43
C GLU A 256 -4.13 -13.78 6.94
N VAL A 257 -3.92 -12.53 7.35
CA VAL A 257 -3.76 -12.16 8.77
C VAL A 257 -5.11 -11.76 9.36
N VAL A 258 -5.74 -12.69 10.07
CA VAL A 258 -7.07 -12.52 10.66
C VAL A 258 -6.96 -12.18 12.14
N LYS A 259 -7.93 -11.38 12.61
CA LYS A 259 -8.09 -11.10 14.03
C LYS A 259 -8.42 -12.38 14.78
N SER A 260 -7.85 -12.53 15.97
CA SER A 260 -8.24 -13.53 16.97
C SER A 260 -8.51 -12.85 18.31
N ASP A 261 -9.16 -13.55 19.24
CA ASP A 261 -9.34 -13.01 20.60
C ASP A 261 -8.12 -13.28 21.49
N THR A 262 -7.49 -14.45 21.34
CA THR A 262 -6.39 -14.91 22.21
C THR A 262 -5.30 -15.66 21.46
N GLN A 263 -5.59 -16.21 20.29
CA GLN A 263 -4.68 -17.13 19.61
C GLN A 263 -3.60 -16.37 18.84
N VAL A 264 -2.33 -16.73 19.07
CA VAL A 264 -1.20 -16.36 18.21
C VAL A 264 -0.74 -17.61 17.46
N ALA A 265 -1.07 -17.71 16.17
CA ALA A 265 -0.76 -18.90 15.38
C ALA A 265 -0.54 -18.59 13.90
N VAL A 266 0.26 -19.44 13.25
CA VAL A 266 0.48 -19.42 11.80
C VAL A 266 0.32 -20.82 11.21
N SER A 267 -0.30 -20.87 10.03
CA SER A 267 -0.40 -22.06 9.18
C SER A 267 -0.01 -21.68 7.76
N ILE A 268 0.95 -22.40 7.19
CA ILE A 268 1.47 -22.19 5.84
C ILE A 268 1.12 -23.40 4.99
N SER A 269 0.55 -23.15 3.82
CA SER A 269 0.18 -24.21 2.88
C SER A 269 0.22 -23.73 1.45
N THR A 270 0.43 -24.64 0.49
CA THR A 270 0.10 -24.36 -0.90
C THR A 270 -1.35 -24.72 -1.20
N ARG A 271 -2.02 -23.89 -2.00
CA ARG A 271 -3.39 -24.10 -2.48
C ARG A 271 -3.39 -24.07 -4.00
N ALA A 272 -4.36 -24.78 -4.57
CA ALA A 272 -4.63 -24.69 -6.00
C ALA A 272 -5.44 -23.43 -6.29
N PHE A 273 -5.35 -22.91 -7.50
CA PHE A 273 -6.16 -21.79 -7.95
C PHE A 273 -7.65 -22.13 -7.86
N SER A 274 -8.42 -21.09 -7.56
CA SER A 274 -9.85 -21.04 -7.77
C SER A 274 -10.12 -20.03 -8.88
N THR A 275 -11.19 -20.24 -9.65
CA THR A 275 -11.71 -19.26 -10.62
C THR A 275 -12.92 -18.49 -10.08
N ALA A 276 -13.40 -18.80 -8.89
CA ALA A 276 -14.54 -18.14 -8.28
C ALA A 276 -14.21 -16.73 -7.79
N PHE A 277 -15.19 -15.83 -7.85
CA PHE A 277 -15.16 -14.53 -7.20
C PHE A 277 -16.04 -14.57 -5.94
N LEU A 278 -15.70 -13.74 -4.96
CA LEU A 278 -16.49 -13.54 -3.74
C LEU A 278 -17.31 -12.27 -3.91
N ASP A 279 -18.28 -12.33 -4.82
CA ASP A 279 -19.06 -11.17 -5.23
C ASP A 279 -20.03 -10.68 -4.16
N GLY A 280 -20.05 -9.36 -3.96
CA GLY A 280 -21.02 -8.65 -3.15
C GLY A 280 -22.30 -8.27 -3.91
N ALA A 281 -23.10 -7.41 -3.27
CA ALA A 281 -24.25 -6.79 -3.89
C ALA A 281 -23.84 -5.79 -4.99
N ASP A 282 -24.72 -5.57 -5.97
CA ASP A 282 -24.49 -4.52 -6.97
C ASP A 282 -24.73 -3.15 -6.36
N GLN A 283 -23.98 -2.16 -6.83
CA GLN A 283 -24.10 -0.75 -6.45
C GLN A 283 -24.50 0.13 -7.65
N GLU A 284 -25.08 1.29 -7.41
CA GLU A 284 -25.19 2.31 -8.46
C GLU A 284 -23.79 2.85 -8.78
N VAL A 285 -23.36 2.72 -10.04
CA VAL A 285 -21.93 2.89 -10.41
C VAL A 285 -21.41 4.31 -10.19
N ASP A 286 -22.28 5.32 -10.34
CA ASP A 286 -21.93 6.72 -10.16
C ASP A 286 -21.78 7.14 -8.70
N THR A 287 -22.27 6.33 -7.78
CA THR A 287 -22.23 6.58 -6.33
C THR A 287 -21.76 5.33 -5.58
N ALA A 288 -20.96 4.48 -6.23
CA ALA A 288 -20.42 3.29 -5.59
C ALA A 288 -19.50 3.72 -4.46
N GLN A 289 -19.69 3.15 -3.28
CA GLN A 289 -18.96 3.55 -2.06
C GLN A 289 -17.85 2.57 -1.70
N GLU A 290 -17.75 1.49 -2.45
CA GLU A 290 -16.74 0.45 -2.29
C GLU A 290 -16.48 -0.24 -3.63
N PRO A 291 -15.39 -1.01 -3.76
CA PRO A 291 -15.11 -1.74 -4.99
C PRO A 291 -16.25 -2.66 -5.39
N LEU A 292 -16.59 -2.66 -6.69
CA LEU A 292 -17.74 -3.36 -7.24
C LEU A 292 -17.63 -4.89 -7.14
N ALA A 293 -18.73 -5.61 -7.36
CA ALA A 293 -18.63 -7.04 -7.61
C ALA A 293 -17.98 -7.32 -8.99
N ALA A 294 -17.23 -8.40 -9.14
CA ALA A 294 -16.62 -8.79 -10.42
C ALA A 294 -17.70 -9.03 -11.50
N ARG A 295 -18.83 -9.67 -11.14
CA ARG A 295 -20.00 -9.79 -12.02
C ARG A 295 -20.55 -8.43 -12.47
N GLN A 296 -20.52 -7.44 -11.59
CA GLN A 296 -21.01 -6.09 -11.89
C GLN A 296 -20.07 -5.39 -12.88
N ILE A 297 -18.75 -5.49 -12.66
CA ILE A 297 -17.73 -4.97 -13.60
C ILE A 297 -17.94 -5.56 -14.99
N ALA A 298 -18.11 -6.89 -15.09
CA ALA A 298 -18.36 -7.57 -16.35
C ALA A 298 -19.67 -7.11 -17.02
N GLY A 299 -20.74 -6.93 -16.23
CA GLY A 299 -22.03 -6.43 -16.71
C GLY A 299 -21.93 -5.00 -17.26
N ARG A 300 -21.32 -4.08 -16.51
CA ARG A 300 -21.11 -2.69 -16.94
C ARG A 300 -20.21 -2.60 -18.18
N LEU A 301 -19.16 -3.43 -18.25
CA LEU A 301 -18.34 -3.53 -19.44
C LEU A 301 -19.14 -4.03 -20.66
N ALA A 302 -20.10 -4.93 -20.47
CA ALA A 302 -20.96 -5.40 -21.55
C ALA A 302 -21.94 -4.30 -22.04
N GLU A 303 -22.47 -3.48 -21.14
CA GLU A 303 -23.34 -2.34 -21.46
C GLU A 303 -22.65 -1.27 -22.32
N ILE A 304 -21.33 -1.10 -22.15
CA ILE A 304 -20.51 -0.25 -23.03
C ILE A 304 -20.56 -0.74 -24.49
N GLY A 305 -20.84 -2.02 -24.76
CA GLY A 305 -20.96 -2.56 -26.12
C GLY A 305 -19.66 -2.43 -26.94
N GLY A 306 -19.78 -2.37 -28.27
CA GLY A 306 -18.62 -2.46 -29.16
C GLY A 306 -18.16 -3.91 -29.40
N GLU A 307 -17.04 -4.06 -30.10
CA GLU A 307 -16.43 -5.36 -30.37
C GLU A 307 -15.80 -5.93 -29.08
N THR A 308 -15.99 -7.22 -28.82
CA THR A 308 -15.44 -7.89 -27.64
C THR A 308 -14.11 -8.53 -27.99
N PHE A 309 -13.11 -8.38 -27.13
CA PHE A 309 -11.90 -9.18 -27.18
C PHE A 309 -11.48 -9.56 -25.76
N ILE A 310 -10.80 -10.71 -25.64
CA ILE A 310 -10.51 -11.34 -24.35
C ILE A 310 -9.06 -11.84 -24.30
N ALA A 311 -8.53 -11.95 -23.09
CA ALA A 311 -7.33 -12.69 -22.77
C ALA A 311 -7.60 -13.65 -21.59
N SER A 312 -6.64 -14.51 -21.26
CA SER A 312 -6.75 -15.46 -20.15
C SER A 312 -5.73 -15.15 -19.06
N ALA A 313 -6.22 -14.97 -17.84
CA ALA A 313 -5.38 -14.89 -16.66
C ALA A 313 -4.74 -16.25 -16.35
N ARG A 314 -3.69 -16.26 -15.53
CA ARG A 314 -2.95 -17.50 -15.22
C ARG A 314 -3.84 -18.57 -14.58
N SER A 315 -4.80 -18.20 -13.75
CA SER A 315 -5.75 -19.16 -13.15
C SER A 315 -6.78 -19.74 -14.13
N GLY A 316 -6.89 -19.18 -15.34
CA GLY A 316 -7.96 -19.45 -16.30
C GLY A 316 -9.15 -18.49 -16.23
N ARG A 317 -9.15 -17.49 -15.34
CA ARG A 317 -10.14 -16.39 -15.38
C ARG A 317 -10.02 -15.61 -16.69
N THR A 318 -11.16 -15.11 -17.18
CA THR A 318 -11.20 -14.28 -18.39
C THR A 318 -10.86 -12.83 -18.06
N VAL A 319 -9.92 -12.25 -18.80
CA VAL A 319 -9.71 -10.81 -18.89
C VAL A 319 -10.54 -10.30 -20.06
N SER A 320 -11.46 -9.37 -19.82
CA SER A 320 -12.41 -8.90 -20.84
C SER A 320 -12.19 -7.43 -21.16
N ALA A 321 -12.29 -7.09 -22.44
CA ALA A 321 -12.22 -5.72 -22.92
C ALA A 321 -13.23 -5.43 -24.05
N ARG A 322 -13.44 -4.14 -24.33
CA ARG A 322 -14.28 -3.65 -25.42
C ARG A 322 -13.51 -2.74 -26.34
N TYR A 323 -13.81 -2.84 -27.63
CA TYR A 323 -13.36 -1.90 -28.64
C TYR A 323 -14.56 -1.14 -29.23
N VAL A 324 -14.60 0.17 -28.96
CA VAL A 324 -15.58 1.10 -29.51
C VAL A 324 -14.93 1.83 -30.67
N ARG A 325 -15.33 1.48 -31.90
CA ARG A 325 -14.82 2.09 -33.13
C ARG A 325 -15.56 3.40 -33.42
N GLY A 326 -14.79 4.46 -33.66
CA GLY A 326 -15.30 5.79 -34.04
C GLY A 326 -14.39 6.48 -35.04
N SER A 327 -14.58 7.79 -35.21
CA SER A 327 -13.79 8.63 -36.13
C SER A 327 -12.78 9.54 -35.41
N ASP A 328 -12.88 9.66 -34.08
CA ASP A 328 -11.90 10.36 -33.26
C ASP A 328 -10.55 9.59 -33.25
N LEU A 329 -9.50 10.26 -32.76
CA LEU A 329 -8.21 9.62 -32.52
C LEU A 329 -8.37 8.54 -31.43
N PRO A 330 -7.88 7.32 -31.68
CA PRO A 330 -8.04 6.20 -30.76
C PRO A 330 -7.26 6.40 -29.45
N VAL A 331 -7.90 6.08 -28.32
CA VAL A 331 -7.31 6.07 -26.98
C VAL A 331 -7.50 4.70 -26.34
N MET A 332 -6.46 4.16 -25.71
CA MET A 332 -6.56 2.98 -24.85
C MET A 332 -6.87 3.41 -23.41
N ILE A 333 -7.86 2.78 -22.78
CA ILE A 333 -8.23 3.00 -21.38
C ILE A 333 -8.05 1.68 -20.63
N SER A 334 -7.25 1.66 -19.56
CA SER A 334 -7.14 0.48 -18.70
C SER A 334 -7.21 0.81 -17.22
N ALA A 335 -7.60 -0.18 -16.43
CA ALA A 335 -7.55 -0.15 -14.97
C ALA A 335 -7.42 -1.56 -14.41
N GLY A 336 -7.19 -1.68 -13.10
CA GLY A 336 -7.15 -2.96 -12.40
C GLY A 336 -5.99 -3.85 -12.83
N GLN A 337 -4.89 -3.25 -13.32
CA GLN A 337 -3.60 -3.93 -13.43
C GLN A 337 -3.12 -4.35 -12.04
N HIS A 338 -3.25 -3.43 -11.09
CA HIS A 338 -3.07 -3.61 -9.66
C HIS A 338 -4.45 -3.51 -9.00
N PRO A 339 -5.14 -4.65 -8.79
CA PRO A 339 -6.58 -4.68 -8.52
C PRO A 339 -6.98 -4.33 -7.07
N ASN A 340 -6.01 -4.11 -6.18
CA ASN A 340 -6.21 -3.45 -4.88
C ASN A 340 -6.38 -1.92 -5.03
N GLU A 341 -5.96 -1.35 -6.16
CA GLU A 341 -6.13 0.07 -6.52
C GLU A 341 -7.46 0.27 -7.26
N THR A 342 -8.53 0.39 -6.48
CA THR A 342 -9.87 0.03 -6.96
C THR A 342 -10.69 1.17 -7.56
N THR A 343 -10.32 2.43 -7.31
CA THR A 343 -11.06 3.58 -7.85
C THR A 343 -10.91 3.69 -9.37
N GLY A 344 -9.75 3.28 -9.92
CA GLY A 344 -9.48 3.26 -11.36
C GLY A 344 -10.46 2.38 -12.13
N ILE A 345 -10.86 1.23 -11.56
CA ILE A 345 -11.80 0.29 -12.20
C ILE A 345 -13.15 0.98 -12.44
N VAL A 346 -13.68 1.65 -11.42
CA VAL A 346 -14.95 2.37 -11.48
C VAL A 346 -14.83 3.60 -12.38
N GLY A 347 -13.74 4.36 -12.24
CA GLY A 347 -13.46 5.54 -13.07
C GLY A 347 -13.41 5.22 -14.57
N ALA A 348 -12.75 4.12 -14.95
CA ALA A 348 -12.69 3.66 -16.35
C ALA A 348 -14.08 3.33 -16.91
N LEU A 349 -14.88 2.56 -16.17
CA LEU A 349 -16.23 2.18 -16.59
C LEU A 349 -17.14 3.41 -16.78
N ARG A 350 -17.14 4.33 -15.81
CA ARG A 350 -17.91 5.58 -15.87
C ARG A 350 -17.49 6.46 -17.04
N ALA A 351 -16.19 6.63 -17.24
CA ALA A 351 -15.66 7.45 -18.34
C ALA A 351 -16.03 6.88 -19.71
N ALA A 352 -15.89 5.57 -19.91
CA ALA A 352 -16.25 4.93 -21.18
C ALA A 352 -17.76 5.02 -21.47
N ALA A 353 -18.61 4.86 -20.46
CA ALA A 353 -20.06 5.06 -20.62
C ALA A 353 -20.37 6.51 -21.05
N ARG A 354 -19.74 7.50 -20.39
CA ARG A 354 -19.93 8.92 -20.68
C ARG A 354 -19.41 9.32 -22.06
N LEU A 355 -18.25 8.81 -22.49
CA LEU A 355 -17.71 9.03 -23.83
C LEU A 355 -18.67 8.49 -24.90
N LYS A 356 -19.15 7.26 -24.72
CA LYS A 356 -20.08 6.63 -25.67
C LYS A 356 -21.42 7.38 -25.78
N GLU A 357 -21.94 7.87 -24.65
CA GLU A 357 -23.19 8.64 -24.62
C GLU A 357 -23.03 10.02 -25.27
N ALA A 358 -21.97 10.75 -24.92
CA ALA A 358 -21.79 12.14 -25.32
C ALA A 358 -21.23 12.30 -26.75
N ARG A 359 -20.47 11.32 -27.26
CA ARG A 359 -19.70 11.46 -28.51
C ARG A 359 -19.92 10.28 -29.46
N ARG A 360 -20.70 10.51 -30.52
CA ARG A 360 -20.89 9.50 -31.60
C ARG A 360 -19.59 9.12 -32.32
N SER A 361 -18.61 10.02 -32.31
CA SER A 361 -17.29 9.81 -32.91
C SER A 361 -16.31 9.09 -31.99
N ALA A 362 -16.69 8.79 -30.74
CA ALA A 362 -15.80 8.20 -29.75
C ALA A 362 -15.13 6.92 -30.27
N HIS A 363 -13.81 6.90 -30.13
CA HIS A 363 -12.94 5.84 -30.60
C HIS A 363 -11.97 5.45 -29.49
N PHE A 364 -12.19 4.30 -28.86
CA PHE A 364 -11.37 3.85 -27.74
C PHE A 364 -11.47 2.34 -27.51
N THR A 365 -10.48 1.80 -26.80
CA THR A 365 -10.58 0.49 -26.15
C THR A 365 -10.67 0.67 -24.64
N ILE A 366 -11.32 -0.27 -23.96
CA ILE A 366 -11.40 -0.30 -22.50
C ILE A 366 -11.16 -1.71 -21.95
N SER A 367 -10.22 -1.83 -21.01
CA SER A 367 -9.98 -3.02 -20.19
C SER A 367 -9.99 -2.61 -18.69
N PRO A 368 -11.14 -2.68 -18.01
CA PRO A 368 -11.31 -2.07 -16.68
C PRO A 368 -10.78 -2.95 -15.54
N LEU A 369 -10.50 -4.24 -15.80
CA LEU A 369 -9.98 -5.20 -14.81
C LEU A 369 -8.98 -6.13 -15.49
N GLU A 370 -7.72 -5.72 -15.56
CA GLU A 370 -6.67 -6.47 -16.25
C GLU A 370 -6.13 -7.66 -15.43
N ASN A 371 -6.18 -7.60 -14.10
CA ASN A 371 -5.71 -8.66 -13.19
C ASN A 371 -6.88 -9.23 -12.36
N PRO A 372 -7.73 -10.10 -12.96
CA PRO A 372 -8.86 -10.70 -12.24
C PRO A 372 -8.43 -11.67 -11.14
N ASP A 373 -7.21 -12.21 -11.20
CA ASP A 373 -6.68 -13.12 -10.18
C ASP A 373 -6.32 -12.38 -8.88
N GLY A 374 -5.62 -11.25 -9.00
CA GLY A 374 -5.39 -10.35 -7.88
C GLY A 374 -6.70 -9.80 -7.31
N TYR A 375 -7.69 -9.51 -8.16
CA TYR A 375 -8.99 -9.00 -7.70
C TYR A 375 -9.77 -10.02 -6.86
N ALA A 376 -9.72 -11.30 -7.21
CA ALA A 376 -10.31 -12.36 -6.40
C ALA A 376 -9.61 -12.49 -5.03
N VAL A 377 -8.27 -12.33 -4.99
CA VAL A 377 -7.51 -12.26 -3.73
C VAL A 377 -7.93 -11.03 -2.93
N HIS A 378 -8.07 -9.87 -3.56
CA HIS A 378 -8.50 -8.64 -2.91
C HIS A 378 -9.89 -8.78 -2.27
N GLN A 379 -10.86 -9.34 -2.99
CA GLN A 379 -12.20 -9.62 -2.44
C GLN A 379 -12.13 -10.53 -1.21
N ARG A 380 -11.29 -11.58 -1.25
CA ARG A 380 -11.10 -12.50 -0.13
C ARG A 380 -10.51 -11.80 1.09
N LEU A 381 -9.44 -11.02 0.91
CA LEU A 381 -8.74 -10.38 2.04
C LEU A 381 -9.57 -9.27 2.69
N ARG A 382 -10.39 -8.57 1.91
CA ARG A 382 -11.29 -7.51 2.41
C ARG A 382 -12.43 -8.01 3.30
N LEU A 383 -12.75 -9.30 3.31
CA LEU A 383 -13.78 -9.85 4.19
C LEU A 383 -13.45 -9.63 5.68
N ASP A 384 -12.20 -9.86 6.05
CA ASP A 384 -11.72 -9.66 7.42
C ASP A 384 -11.09 -8.27 7.60
N ASN A 385 -10.50 -7.73 6.54
CA ASN A 385 -9.63 -6.57 6.59
C ASN A 385 -9.98 -5.55 5.48
N PRO A 386 -11.16 -4.91 5.51
CA PRO A 386 -11.61 -4.08 4.40
C PRO A 386 -10.69 -2.89 4.14
N ARG A 387 -10.03 -2.33 5.16
CA ARG A 387 -9.21 -1.12 5.07
C ARG A 387 -7.70 -1.38 5.11
N HIS A 388 -7.24 -2.56 4.71
CA HIS A 388 -5.80 -2.82 4.53
C HIS A 388 -5.40 -2.70 3.06
N MET A 389 -4.14 -2.40 2.77
CA MET A 389 -3.60 -2.16 1.42
C MET A 389 -3.63 -3.40 0.52
N HIS A 390 -3.46 -4.58 1.11
CA HIS A 390 -3.47 -5.87 0.42
C HIS A 390 -2.49 -5.95 -0.76
N HIS A 391 -1.21 -5.62 -0.57
CA HIS A 391 -0.23 -5.74 -1.68
C HIS A 391 -0.08 -7.17 -2.22
N ALA A 392 -0.51 -8.19 -1.46
CA ALA A 392 -0.68 -9.56 -1.96
C ALA A 392 -1.65 -9.69 -3.15
N ALA A 393 -2.56 -8.74 -3.32
CA ALA A 393 -3.50 -8.66 -4.43
C ALA A 393 -2.99 -7.77 -5.59
N ARG A 394 -1.93 -6.99 -5.41
CA ARG A 394 -1.37 -6.12 -6.45
C ARG A 394 -0.86 -6.91 -7.65
N TYR A 395 -0.13 -7.98 -7.40
CA TYR A 395 0.57 -8.77 -8.42
C TYR A 395 -0.35 -9.82 -9.06
N THR A 396 0.06 -10.34 -10.21
CA THR A 396 -0.73 -11.35 -10.95
C THR A 396 -0.67 -12.72 -10.26
N ALA A 397 -1.38 -13.72 -10.82
CA ALA A 397 -1.26 -15.09 -10.35
C ALA A 397 0.12 -15.74 -10.54
N LEU A 398 1.00 -15.14 -11.35
CA LEU A 398 2.40 -15.54 -11.43
C LEU A 398 3.25 -14.91 -10.32
N GLY A 399 2.74 -13.89 -9.61
CA GLY A 399 3.47 -13.10 -8.61
C GLY A 399 4.39 -12.03 -9.22
N ASP A 400 4.25 -11.74 -10.51
CA ASP A 400 5.00 -10.68 -11.22
C ASP A 400 4.14 -9.41 -11.44
N ASP A 401 4.82 -8.32 -11.78
CA ASP A 401 4.19 -7.04 -12.10
C ASP A 401 3.78 -7.03 -13.58
N LEU A 402 2.46 -6.95 -13.84
CA LEU A 402 1.89 -7.04 -15.18
C LEU A 402 2.47 -5.98 -16.15
N GLU A 403 2.88 -4.81 -15.65
CA GLU A 403 3.50 -3.77 -16.48
C GLU A 403 4.75 -4.29 -17.19
N TYR A 404 5.58 -5.06 -16.49
CA TYR A 404 6.90 -5.46 -16.95
C TYR A 404 6.90 -6.67 -17.87
N ARG A 405 5.73 -7.26 -18.16
CA ARG A 405 5.63 -8.34 -19.13
C ARG A 405 5.78 -7.85 -20.56
N THR A 406 6.61 -8.55 -21.32
CA THR A 406 6.78 -8.41 -22.77
C THR A 406 6.63 -9.77 -23.44
N VAL A 407 6.44 -9.80 -24.76
CA VAL A 407 6.38 -11.06 -25.51
C VAL A 407 7.68 -11.84 -25.34
N GLU A 408 8.81 -11.14 -25.33
CA GLU A 408 10.16 -11.70 -25.25
C GLU A 408 10.44 -12.31 -23.87
N ASN A 409 10.01 -11.66 -22.79
CA ASN A 409 10.34 -12.10 -21.43
C ASN A 409 9.29 -13.01 -20.78
N SER A 410 8.10 -13.11 -21.38
CA SER A 410 6.98 -13.89 -20.81
C SER A 410 6.65 -15.13 -21.62
N GLY A 411 6.95 -15.19 -22.92
CA GLY A 411 6.71 -16.39 -23.74
C GLY A 411 5.28 -16.93 -23.60
N GLU A 412 5.13 -18.19 -23.19
CA GLU A 412 3.82 -18.82 -22.96
C GLU A 412 3.02 -18.22 -21.78
N HIS A 413 3.67 -17.44 -20.91
CA HIS A 413 3.08 -16.77 -19.75
C HIS A 413 2.68 -15.32 -20.01
N LEU A 414 2.43 -14.97 -21.27
CA LEU A 414 1.97 -13.62 -21.63
C LEU A 414 0.63 -13.28 -20.94
N ASN A 415 -0.29 -14.25 -20.89
CA ASN A 415 -1.55 -14.24 -20.14
C ASN A 415 -2.29 -12.88 -20.22
N GLU A 416 -2.45 -12.19 -19.10
CA GLU A 416 -3.19 -10.94 -18.97
C GLU A 416 -2.64 -9.83 -19.90
N LYS A 417 -1.32 -9.80 -20.16
CA LYS A 417 -0.68 -8.75 -21.00
C LYS A 417 -1.20 -8.76 -22.43
N GLN A 418 -1.69 -9.91 -22.91
CA GLN A 418 -2.27 -10.05 -24.24
C GLN A 418 -3.40 -9.04 -24.49
N ILE A 419 -4.17 -8.66 -23.45
CA ILE A 419 -5.28 -7.72 -23.60
C ILE A 419 -4.82 -6.35 -24.11
N ARG A 420 -3.64 -5.87 -23.68
CA ARG A 420 -3.09 -4.58 -24.11
C ARG A 420 -2.55 -4.63 -25.53
N LEU A 421 -1.88 -5.73 -25.88
CA LEU A 421 -1.35 -5.93 -27.24
C LEU A 421 -2.50 -5.95 -28.26
N GLU A 422 -3.56 -6.70 -27.96
CA GLU A 422 -4.75 -6.77 -28.82
C GLU A 422 -5.45 -5.41 -28.90
N ALA A 423 -5.62 -4.72 -27.75
CA ALA A 423 -6.20 -3.38 -27.72
C ALA A 423 -5.44 -2.41 -28.65
N GLN A 424 -4.10 -2.47 -28.65
CA GLN A 424 -3.29 -1.63 -29.52
C GLN A 424 -3.44 -2.02 -30.99
N VAL A 425 -3.41 -3.32 -31.31
CA VAL A 425 -3.57 -3.81 -32.69
C VAL A 425 -4.92 -3.41 -33.28
N LEU A 426 -6.00 -3.55 -32.50
CA LEU A 426 -7.36 -3.23 -32.96
C LEU A 426 -7.58 -1.73 -33.19
N SER A 427 -7.07 -0.90 -32.27
CA SER A 427 -7.36 0.53 -32.25
C SER A 427 -6.33 1.39 -32.97
N GLY A 428 -5.06 0.98 -33.00
CA GLY A 428 -3.94 1.83 -33.42
C GLY A 428 -3.71 3.03 -32.48
N ALA A 429 -4.17 2.97 -31.23
CA ALA A 429 -4.02 4.04 -30.25
C ALA A 429 -2.55 4.40 -30.03
N GLN A 430 -2.31 5.71 -29.91
CA GLN A 430 -1.00 6.28 -29.55
C GLN A 430 -0.99 6.89 -28.15
N LEU A 431 -2.15 6.97 -27.49
CA LEU A 431 -2.30 7.36 -26.09
C LEU A 431 -2.95 6.20 -25.32
N HIS A 432 -2.34 5.84 -24.20
CA HIS A 432 -2.87 4.91 -23.22
C HIS A 432 -3.07 5.63 -21.88
N VAL A 433 -4.30 5.67 -21.38
CA VAL A 433 -4.65 6.14 -20.04
C VAL A 433 -4.78 4.91 -19.14
N ASN A 434 -3.80 4.73 -18.25
CA ASN A 434 -3.66 3.58 -17.37
C ASN A 434 -3.96 4.01 -15.93
N LEU A 435 -5.12 3.63 -15.40
CA LEU A 435 -5.57 4.11 -14.10
C LEU A 435 -5.01 3.25 -12.96
N HIS A 436 -4.24 3.88 -12.09
CA HIS A 436 -3.63 3.31 -10.89
C HIS A 436 -4.02 4.10 -9.63
N GLY A 437 -3.64 3.52 -8.51
CA GLY A 437 -3.72 4.08 -7.18
C GLY A 437 -2.53 3.63 -6.33
N TYR A 438 -2.52 4.02 -5.07
CA TYR A 438 -1.43 3.70 -4.15
C TYR A 438 -1.92 3.81 -2.69
N PRO A 439 -1.09 3.49 -1.68
CA PRO A 439 -1.47 3.56 -0.28
C PRO A 439 -2.16 4.88 0.12
N SER A 440 -3.33 4.75 0.74
CA SER A 440 -4.11 5.90 1.28
C SER A 440 -3.67 6.34 2.67
N HIS A 441 -2.88 5.50 3.33
CA HIS A 441 -2.30 5.71 4.64
C HIS A 441 -0.87 5.14 4.68
N GLU A 442 -0.18 5.27 5.82
CA GLU A 442 1.24 4.85 5.91
C GLU A 442 1.49 3.35 5.66
N TRP A 443 2.37 3.03 4.71
CA TRP A 443 2.81 1.66 4.44
C TRP A 443 4.05 1.29 5.24
N THR A 444 3.95 0.27 6.10
CA THR A 444 5.04 -0.14 7.01
C THR A 444 5.40 -1.62 6.93
N ARG A 445 6.67 -1.92 7.20
CA ARG A 445 7.24 -3.28 7.32
C ARG A 445 8.15 -3.36 8.57
N PRO A 446 7.58 -3.33 9.80
CA PRO A 446 8.35 -3.17 11.03
C PRO A 446 9.46 -4.23 11.19
N LEU A 447 9.21 -5.49 10.84
CA LEU A 447 10.19 -6.57 11.03
C LEU A 447 11.27 -6.62 9.95
N SER A 448 11.14 -5.78 8.92
CA SER A 448 12.06 -5.67 7.77
C SER A 448 12.66 -4.28 7.63
N GLY A 449 12.87 -3.55 8.72
CA GLY A 449 13.49 -2.22 8.71
C GLY A 449 12.54 -1.03 8.78
N TYR A 450 11.25 -1.28 9.02
CA TYR A 450 10.13 -0.33 9.03
C TYR A 450 9.78 0.26 7.66
N VAL A 451 10.75 0.87 6.97
CA VAL A 451 10.54 1.46 5.65
C VAL A 451 10.63 0.34 4.60
N PRO A 452 9.60 0.14 3.76
CA PRO A 452 9.63 -0.86 2.71
C PRO A 452 10.81 -0.66 1.75
N ARG A 453 11.70 -1.66 1.68
CA ARG A 453 12.91 -1.62 0.86
C ARG A 453 12.57 -1.40 -0.62
N GLY A 454 13.17 -0.39 -1.23
CA GLY A 454 12.93 -0.03 -2.64
C GLY A 454 11.64 0.78 -2.88
N PHE A 455 10.82 1.01 -1.84
CA PHE A 455 9.54 1.70 -1.97
C PHE A 455 9.36 2.87 -0.99
N GLY A 456 10.43 3.39 -0.37
CA GLY A 456 10.33 4.46 0.63
C GLY A 456 9.58 5.73 0.17
N MET A 457 9.61 6.06 -1.13
CA MET A 457 8.84 7.20 -1.67
C MET A 457 7.32 6.97 -1.70
N TRP A 458 6.87 5.72 -1.55
CA TRP A 458 5.45 5.30 -1.57
C TRP A 458 4.88 5.09 -0.17
N THR A 459 5.71 5.23 0.86
CA THR A 459 5.30 4.97 2.24
C THR A 459 4.21 5.90 2.73
N LEU A 460 4.20 7.17 2.29
CA LEU A 460 3.21 8.16 2.75
C LEU A 460 2.33 8.66 1.60
N PRO A 461 1.04 8.92 1.86
CA PRO A 461 0.16 9.57 0.89
C PRO A 461 0.60 11.03 0.64
N LYS A 462 0.59 11.42 -0.63
CA LYS A 462 1.09 12.71 -1.16
C LYS A 462 0.19 13.31 -2.24
N GLY A 463 -1.11 13.09 -2.14
CA GLY A 463 -2.14 13.58 -3.05
C GLY A 463 -2.32 12.70 -4.29
N PHE A 464 -3.24 13.11 -5.15
CA PHE A 464 -3.41 12.58 -6.49
C PHE A 464 -2.33 13.13 -7.42
N PHE A 465 -1.55 12.26 -8.05
CA PHE A 465 -0.48 12.66 -8.97
C PHE A 465 -0.49 11.87 -10.27
N LEU A 466 0.21 12.41 -11.27
CA LEU A 466 0.22 11.85 -12.63
C LEU A 466 1.65 11.47 -13.05
N ILE A 467 1.80 10.32 -13.68
CA ILE A 467 3.04 9.90 -14.33
C ILE A 467 2.80 9.87 -15.83
N MET A 468 3.64 10.56 -16.59
CA MET A 468 3.65 10.55 -18.05
C MET A 468 4.89 9.81 -18.53
N ARG A 469 4.68 8.69 -19.21
CA ARG A 469 5.73 7.97 -19.94
C ARG A 469 5.54 8.23 -21.42
N HIS A 470 6.61 8.62 -22.11
CA HIS A 470 6.51 8.92 -23.54
C HIS A 470 7.75 8.48 -24.31
N HIS A 471 7.58 8.23 -25.61
CA HIS A 471 8.70 8.06 -26.53
C HIS A 471 9.44 9.39 -26.72
N PRO A 472 10.72 9.37 -27.14
CA PRO A 472 11.53 10.58 -27.31
C PRO A 472 10.85 11.68 -28.15
N ASN A 473 10.16 11.32 -29.23
CA ASN A 473 9.54 12.27 -30.15
C ASN A 473 8.15 12.79 -29.70
N PHE A 474 7.69 12.43 -28.50
CA PHE A 474 6.38 12.79 -27.96
C PHE A 474 6.44 13.77 -26.78
N GLU A 475 7.63 14.29 -26.42
CA GLU A 475 7.81 15.18 -25.26
C GLU A 475 6.88 16.40 -25.28
N GLU A 476 6.77 17.11 -26.42
CA GLU A 476 5.86 18.25 -26.54
C GLU A 476 4.38 17.85 -26.32
N HIS A 477 3.99 16.68 -26.81
CA HIS A 477 2.62 16.19 -26.66
C HIS A 477 2.33 15.81 -25.21
N ALA A 478 3.32 15.20 -24.54
CA ALA A 478 3.27 14.87 -23.13
C ALA A 478 3.08 16.12 -22.26
N GLU A 479 3.82 17.19 -22.53
CA GLU A 479 3.70 18.45 -21.80
C GLU A 479 2.34 19.12 -22.03
N ILE A 480 1.85 19.17 -23.27
CA ILE A 480 0.52 19.73 -23.58
C ILE A 480 -0.60 18.91 -22.91
N LEU A 481 -0.50 17.57 -22.96
CA LEU A 481 -1.49 16.69 -22.35
C LEU A 481 -1.52 16.88 -20.83
N LEU A 482 -0.36 16.88 -20.17
CA LEU A 482 -0.26 17.08 -18.73
C LEU A 482 -0.83 18.43 -18.29
N ASP A 483 -0.49 19.53 -18.97
CA ASP A 483 -1.02 20.85 -18.64
C ASP A 483 -2.55 20.86 -18.73
N ARG A 484 -3.13 20.33 -19.80
CA ARG A 484 -4.58 20.33 -20.02
C ARG A 484 -5.33 19.46 -19.02
N VAL A 485 -4.84 18.24 -18.79
CA VAL A 485 -5.44 17.32 -17.82
C VAL A 485 -5.39 17.94 -16.42
N THR A 486 -4.23 18.44 -15.97
CA THR A 486 -4.10 19.03 -14.62
C THR A 486 -4.93 20.31 -14.45
N ARG A 487 -5.07 21.16 -15.49
CA ARG A 487 -6.01 22.30 -15.46
C ARG A 487 -7.46 21.87 -15.31
N HIS A 488 -7.85 20.76 -15.94
CA HIS A 488 -9.21 20.22 -15.81
C HIS A 488 -9.43 19.64 -14.41
N LEU A 489 -8.51 18.82 -13.91
CA LEU A 489 -8.55 18.27 -12.56
C LEU A 489 -8.62 19.37 -11.49
N GLY A 490 -7.96 20.51 -11.73
CA GLY A 490 -8.04 21.69 -10.86
C GLY A 490 -9.45 22.29 -10.70
N LYS A 491 -10.40 21.93 -11.57
CA LYS A 491 -11.80 22.38 -11.51
C LYS A 491 -12.69 21.42 -10.72
N ILE A 492 -12.20 20.21 -10.41
CA ILE A 492 -12.97 19.22 -9.64
C ILE A 492 -13.10 19.71 -8.19
N PRO A 493 -14.33 19.83 -7.66
CA PRO A 493 -14.54 20.33 -6.30
C PRO A 493 -13.72 19.57 -5.26
N GLY A 494 -12.91 20.29 -4.50
CA GLY A 494 -12.15 19.75 -3.36
C GLY A 494 -10.85 19.01 -3.70
N LEU A 495 -10.60 18.64 -4.97
CA LEU A 495 -9.43 17.83 -5.34
C LEU A 495 -8.08 18.55 -5.13
N LEU A 496 -7.98 19.83 -5.51
CA LEU A 496 -6.78 20.63 -5.23
C LEU A 496 -6.53 20.77 -3.72
N ALA A 497 -7.58 21.10 -2.97
CA ALA A 497 -7.46 21.23 -1.52
C ALA A 497 -7.10 19.89 -0.85
N PHE A 498 -7.52 18.76 -1.42
CA PHE A 498 -7.11 17.43 -0.98
C PHE A 498 -5.61 17.22 -1.21
N ASN A 499 -5.10 17.52 -2.41
CA ASN A 499 -3.68 17.45 -2.73
C ASN A 499 -2.84 18.34 -1.81
N ASP A 500 -3.22 19.61 -1.67
CA ASP A 500 -2.48 20.58 -0.84
C ASP A 500 -2.35 20.09 0.60
N ARG A 501 -3.41 19.49 1.16
CA ARG A 501 -3.37 18.93 2.52
C ARG A 501 -2.42 17.74 2.65
N GLN A 502 -2.44 16.81 1.70
CA GLN A 502 -1.57 15.63 1.77
C GLN A 502 -0.11 15.99 1.49
N VAL A 503 0.17 16.84 0.50
CA VAL A 503 1.54 17.31 0.19
C VAL A 503 2.13 18.06 1.38
N ALA A 504 1.39 19.00 1.99
CA ALA A 504 1.88 19.73 3.16
C ALA A 504 2.19 18.81 4.34
N LEU A 505 1.40 17.74 4.54
CA LEU A 505 1.66 16.77 5.60
C LEU A 505 2.86 15.86 5.26
N TYR A 506 2.95 15.40 4.01
CA TYR A 506 4.07 14.61 3.52
C TYR A 506 5.39 15.37 3.75
N GLU A 507 5.44 16.66 3.40
CA GLU A 507 6.66 17.48 3.55
C GLU A 507 7.13 17.60 5.00
N ILE A 508 6.21 17.59 5.96
CA ILE A 508 6.54 17.64 7.39
C ILE A 508 7.17 16.32 7.86
N HIS A 509 6.82 15.17 7.30
CA HIS A 509 7.28 13.85 7.79
C HIS A 509 8.35 13.19 6.92
N ALA A 510 8.30 13.37 5.60
CA ALA A 510 9.21 12.72 4.65
C ALA A 510 10.18 13.69 3.94
N GLY A 511 9.91 15.00 3.95
CA GLY A 511 10.66 15.99 3.18
C GLY A 511 10.06 16.24 1.79
N GLU A 512 10.85 16.73 0.83
CA GLU A 512 10.35 17.05 -0.51
C GLU A 512 9.77 15.82 -1.22
N THR A 513 8.70 16.02 -2.00
CA THR A 513 8.01 14.92 -2.71
C THR A 513 8.84 14.33 -3.86
N GLY A 514 9.76 15.11 -4.44
CA GLY A 514 10.54 14.73 -5.63
C GLY A 514 9.78 14.87 -6.96
N PHE A 515 8.58 15.44 -6.97
CA PHE A 515 7.75 15.63 -8.16
C PHE A 515 7.72 17.09 -8.63
N ARG A 516 7.58 17.29 -9.95
CA ARG A 516 7.29 18.61 -10.51
C ARG A 516 5.81 18.93 -10.26
N VAL A 517 5.49 20.09 -9.71
CA VAL A 517 4.09 20.52 -9.56
C VAL A 517 3.61 21.25 -10.82
N ILE A 518 2.51 20.77 -11.41
CA ILE A 518 1.85 21.39 -12.57
C ILE A 518 0.39 21.69 -12.18
N ASN A 519 0.00 22.96 -12.22
CA ASN A 519 -1.36 23.41 -11.88
C ASN A 519 -1.89 22.86 -10.53
N GLY A 520 -1.01 22.64 -9.55
CA GLY A 520 -1.36 22.12 -8.20
C GLY A 520 -1.30 20.59 -8.06
N PHE A 521 -0.88 19.86 -9.09
CA PHE A 521 -0.74 18.41 -9.07
C PHE A 521 0.73 17.99 -9.17
N PRO A 522 1.20 17.04 -8.34
CA PRO A 522 2.50 16.43 -8.57
C PRO A 522 2.48 15.65 -9.89
N CYS A 523 3.55 15.78 -10.67
CA CYS A 523 3.70 15.14 -11.96
C CYS A 523 5.13 14.63 -12.15
N LEU A 524 5.26 13.44 -12.74
CA LEU A 524 6.52 12.89 -13.21
C LEU A 524 6.41 12.61 -14.70
N SER A 525 7.17 13.33 -15.52
CA SER A 525 7.29 13.06 -16.96
C SER A 525 8.65 12.46 -17.24
N SER A 526 8.70 11.37 -18.01
CA SER A 526 9.98 10.82 -18.49
C SER A 526 9.86 10.08 -19.80
N VAL A 527 10.98 10.00 -20.50
CA VAL A 527 11.16 9.12 -21.64
C VAL A 527 11.13 7.66 -21.19
N ASP A 528 10.33 6.83 -21.89
CA ASP A 528 10.30 5.37 -21.76
C ASP A 528 9.89 4.76 -23.10
N ASP A 529 10.86 4.17 -23.82
CA ASP A 529 10.66 3.58 -25.14
C ASP A 529 10.32 2.09 -25.09
N ARG A 530 10.20 1.51 -23.90
CA ARG A 530 9.81 0.10 -23.72
C ARG A 530 8.34 -0.14 -24.03
N HIS A 531 7.50 0.87 -23.84
CA HIS A 531 6.07 0.77 -24.11
C HIS A 531 5.82 0.79 -25.61
N THR A 532 4.95 -0.08 -26.10
CA THR A 532 4.57 -0.09 -27.52
C THR A 532 3.67 1.08 -27.89
N VAL A 533 2.90 1.62 -26.94
CA VAL A 533 2.10 2.84 -27.10
C VAL A 533 2.99 4.07 -26.81
N PRO A 534 3.13 5.02 -27.73
CA PRO A 534 4.08 6.13 -27.59
C PRO A 534 3.86 7.07 -26.40
N MET A 535 2.63 7.17 -25.89
CA MET A 535 2.32 7.94 -24.69
C MET A 535 1.47 7.12 -23.73
N THR A 536 1.87 7.08 -22.47
CA THR A 536 1.12 6.46 -21.37
C THR A 536 0.95 7.45 -20.24
N LEU A 537 -0.29 7.90 -20.02
CA LEU A 537 -0.69 8.64 -18.83
C LEU A 537 -1.08 7.65 -17.74
N ILE A 538 -0.38 7.67 -16.62
CA ILE A 538 -0.65 6.84 -15.45
C ILE A 538 -1.14 7.77 -14.32
N THR A 539 -2.21 7.37 -13.67
CA THR A 539 -2.79 8.11 -12.53
C THR A 539 -2.40 7.45 -11.23
N GLU A 540 -2.16 8.19 -10.16
CA GLU A 540 -1.79 7.61 -8.86
C GLU A 540 -2.66 8.28 -7.78
N TYR A 541 -3.83 7.69 -7.50
CA TYR A 541 -4.75 8.15 -6.46
C TYR A 541 -4.57 7.35 -5.16
N PRO A 542 -4.49 7.99 -3.99
CA PRO A 542 -4.35 7.28 -2.72
C PRO A 542 -5.64 6.53 -2.35
N ASP A 543 -5.81 5.28 -2.81
CA ASP A 543 -7.11 4.57 -2.79
C ASP A 543 -7.12 3.13 -2.23
N GLU A 544 -5.96 2.53 -1.91
CA GLU A 544 -5.89 1.10 -1.56
C GLU A 544 -6.71 0.72 -0.29
N THR A 545 -7.26 1.69 0.46
CA THR A 545 -7.98 1.46 1.72
C THR A 545 -9.25 2.31 1.93
N ILE A 546 -9.65 3.11 0.93
CA ILE A 546 -10.72 4.11 1.07
C ILE A 546 -12.12 3.56 0.75
N TYR A 547 -13.13 4.12 1.41
CA TYR A 547 -14.55 3.76 1.29
C TYR A 547 -15.45 5.00 1.38
N GLY A 548 -16.74 4.85 1.08
CA GLY A 548 -17.73 5.92 1.23
C GLY A 548 -17.44 7.09 0.29
N ASP A 549 -17.62 8.31 0.81
CA ASP A 549 -17.44 9.54 0.03
C ASP A 549 -16.01 9.70 -0.51
N ALA A 550 -14.99 9.18 0.19
CA ALA A 550 -13.60 9.21 -0.29
C ALA A 550 -13.43 8.33 -1.54
N PHE A 551 -14.04 7.14 -1.55
CA PHE A 551 -14.03 6.26 -2.71
C PHE A 551 -14.79 6.85 -3.90
N VAL A 552 -15.92 7.54 -3.64
CA VAL A 552 -16.68 8.27 -4.66
C VAL A 552 -15.84 9.39 -5.27
N ALA A 553 -15.16 10.19 -4.43
CA ALA A 553 -14.26 11.25 -4.89
C ALA A 553 -13.08 10.68 -5.70
N GLY A 554 -12.54 9.53 -5.30
CA GLY A 554 -11.49 8.82 -6.03
C GLY A 554 -11.93 8.42 -7.43
N HIS A 555 -13.05 7.70 -7.56
CA HIS A 555 -13.51 7.28 -8.89
C HIS A 555 -14.05 8.44 -9.75
N GLU A 556 -14.39 9.59 -9.15
CA GLU A 556 -14.64 10.85 -9.85
C GLU A 556 -13.36 11.42 -10.48
N ALA A 557 -12.29 11.57 -9.69
CA ALA A 557 -11.00 12.05 -10.20
C ALA A 557 -10.46 11.15 -11.33
N GLN A 558 -10.60 9.83 -11.18
CA GLN A 558 -10.21 8.84 -12.18
C GLN A 558 -11.02 8.98 -13.48
N MET A 559 -12.35 9.09 -13.38
CA MET A 559 -13.24 9.30 -14.53
C MET A 559 -12.88 10.59 -15.28
N GLU A 560 -12.78 11.71 -14.56
CA GLU A 560 -12.47 13.02 -15.13
C GLU A 560 -11.06 13.09 -15.74
N THR A 561 -10.11 12.30 -15.22
CA THR A 561 -8.79 12.14 -15.86
C THR A 561 -8.92 11.50 -17.24
N VAL A 562 -9.70 10.42 -17.37
CA VAL A 562 -9.92 9.77 -18.68
C VAL A 562 -10.62 10.73 -19.65
N LEU A 563 -11.68 11.42 -19.21
CA LEU A 563 -12.43 12.34 -20.05
C LEU A 563 -11.53 13.49 -20.53
N SER A 564 -10.81 14.15 -19.62
CA SER A 564 -9.92 15.26 -20.00
C SER A 564 -8.74 14.82 -20.86
N ALA A 565 -8.15 13.66 -20.60
CA ALA A 565 -7.08 13.11 -21.43
C ALA A 565 -7.58 12.79 -22.84
N TYR A 566 -8.79 12.23 -22.95
CA TYR A 566 -9.42 11.97 -24.24
C TYR A 566 -9.62 13.26 -25.04
N GLU A 567 -10.18 14.29 -24.42
CA GLU A 567 -10.42 15.59 -25.06
C GLU A 567 -9.12 16.28 -25.48
N ALA A 568 -8.15 16.35 -24.57
CA ALA A 568 -6.85 16.94 -24.84
C ALA A 568 -6.14 16.23 -26.00
N TRP A 569 -6.27 14.90 -26.11
CA TRP A 569 -5.71 14.12 -27.20
C TRP A 569 -6.31 14.45 -28.57
N GLN A 570 -7.63 14.63 -28.64
CA GLN A 570 -8.29 15.03 -29.90
C GLN A 570 -7.78 16.38 -30.38
N GLU A 571 -7.65 17.34 -29.47
CA GLU A 571 -7.18 18.68 -29.79
C GLU A 571 -5.70 18.72 -30.21
N ILE A 572 -4.84 17.93 -29.56
CA ILE A 572 -3.43 17.79 -29.93
C ILE A 572 -3.29 17.29 -31.38
N GLY A 573 -4.10 16.31 -31.78
CA GLY A 573 -4.05 15.81 -33.15
C GLY A 573 -4.71 16.75 -34.18
N ALA A 574 -5.74 17.51 -33.80
CA ALA A 574 -6.32 18.54 -34.67
C ALA A 574 -5.31 19.63 -35.04
N ALA A 575 -4.45 20.03 -34.09
CA ALA A 575 -3.38 21.02 -34.30
C ALA A 575 -2.30 20.59 -35.30
N LYS A 576 -2.21 19.29 -35.66
CA LYS A 576 -1.33 18.80 -36.73
C LYS A 576 -1.95 18.87 -38.13
N THR A 577 -3.27 19.03 -38.20
CA THR A 577 -4.04 19.02 -39.46
C THR A 577 -4.48 20.41 -39.93
N ALA A 578 -4.30 21.43 -39.07
CA ALA A 578 -4.42 22.85 -39.39
C ALA A 578 -3.04 23.43 -39.73
#